data_AF-A0A357F4R6-F1
#
_entry.id   AF-A0A357F4R6-F1
#
_cell.length_a   1.000
_cell.length_b   1.000
_cell.length_c   1.000
_cell.angle_alpha   90.00
_cell.angle_beta   90.00
_cell.angle_gamma   90.00
#
_symmetry.space_group_name_H-M   'P 1'
#
loop_
_entity.id
_entity.type
_entity.pdbx_description
1 polymer ?
#
loop_
_entity_poly.entity_id
_entity_poly.type
_entity_poly.pdbx_seq_one_letter_code
_entity_poly.pdbx_strand_id
1 'polypeptide(L)'
;MHMSKLILQDLVEPRLMEASTQEVRVKAISAGGEMAFRLEWPDDSQNDLPGPKRFMDACAVQLPLVNETNVPAPQMGEAGKTVEISYWRADWQAVMDGRADDINAIYPNASVDHYPFEAKSLEADPNAQRDAALRYAPARTLGNRRAGPRESPVEDLIAEGPGTLTPNTRSISNGKGMRGGKGWAVVISRALPEGFSAERPSQVAFAVWEGNHGETGARKMRTGWVQLTMK
;
A
#
# COMPACT_ATOMS: atom_id res chain seq x y z
N MET A 1 -17.69 -8.79 12.18
CA MET A 1 -16.58 -9.24 11.32
C MET A 1 -17.21 -9.66 10.01
N HIS A 2 -16.81 -9.06 8.90
CA HIS A 2 -17.28 -9.42 7.56
C HIS A 2 -16.22 -10.29 6.89
N MET A 3 -16.64 -11.38 6.24
CA MET A 3 -15.77 -12.27 5.46
C MET A 3 -15.94 -11.92 3.98
N SER A 4 -14.92 -11.34 3.37
CA SER A 4 -14.95 -11.03 1.95
C SER A 4 -14.20 -12.12 1.17
N LYS A 5 -14.90 -12.82 0.28
CA LYS A 5 -14.25 -13.72 -0.69
C LYS A 5 -13.40 -12.90 -1.64
N LEU A 6 -12.15 -13.31 -1.83
CA LEU A 6 -11.25 -12.74 -2.80
C LEU A 6 -11.32 -13.53 -4.11
N ILE A 7 -11.17 -12.82 -5.22
CA ILE A 7 -11.15 -13.35 -6.57
C ILE A 7 -9.94 -12.80 -7.32
N LEU A 8 -9.56 -13.49 -8.38
CA LEU A 8 -8.53 -13.03 -9.30
C LEU A 8 -8.94 -11.71 -9.94
N GLN A 9 -7.95 -10.85 -10.16
CA GLN A 9 -8.06 -9.84 -11.20
C GLN A 9 -7.90 -10.52 -12.57
N ASP A 10 -8.75 -10.16 -13.52
CA ASP A 10 -8.92 -10.87 -14.80
C ASP A 10 -8.91 -9.96 -16.03
N LEU A 11 -8.72 -8.65 -15.83
CA LEU A 11 -8.90 -7.63 -16.88
C LEU A 11 -7.60 -7.19 -17.59
N VAL A 12 -6.46 -7.20 -16.89
CA VAL A 12 -5.20 -6.57 -17.32
C VAL A 12 -4.03 -7.50 -17.07
N GLU A 13 -3.13 -7.60 -18.05
CA GLU A 13 -1.89 -8.37 -17.91
C GLU A 13 -0.77 -7.54 -17.24
N PRO A 14 0.17 -8.17 -16.51
CA PRO A 14 0.19 -9.58 -16.16
C PRO A 14 -0.85 -9.92 -15.07
N ARG A 15 -1.54 -11.06 -15.21
CA ARG A 15 -2.48 -11.57 -14.20
C ARG A 15 -2.02 -12.87 -13.56
N LEU A 16 -2.66 -13.22 -12.45
CA LEU A 16 -2.53 -14.53 -11.82
C LEU A 16 -3.40 -15.55 -12.57
N MET A 17 -2.90 -16.78 -12.69
CA MET A 17 -3.65 -17.89 -13.30
C MET A 17 -4.36 -18.75 -12.25
N GLU A 18 -3.87 -18.74 -11.02
CA GLU A 18 -4.38 -19.52 -9.90
C GLU A 18 -4.62 -18.60 -8.70
N ALA A 19 -5.72 -18.83 -7.99
CA ALA A 19 -6.08 -18.06 -6.80
C ALA A 19 -5.22 -18.49 -5.61
N SER A 20 -4.59 -17.52 -4.95
CA SER A 20 -3.75 -17.67 -3.76
C SER A 20 -4.56 -17.44 -2.49
N THR A 21 -4.68 -16.19 -2.04
CA THR A 21 -5.45 -15.81 -0.85
C THR A 21 -6.95 -15.86 -1.14
N GLN A 22 -7.68 -16.74 -0.45
CA GLN A 22 -9.10 -16.99 -0.74
C GLN A 22 -10.05 -15.96 -0.14
N GLU A 23 -9.67 -15.34 0.99
CA GLU A 23 -10.54 -14.45 1.74
C GLU A 23 -9.76 -13.42 2.55
N VAL A 24 -10.43 -12.30 2.83
CA VAL A 24 -9.98 -11.29 3.80
C VAL A 24 -11.08 -11.04 4.82
N ARG A 25 -10.69 -11.04 6.09
CA ARG A 25 -11.53 -10.66 7.22
C ARG A 25 -11.47 -9.17 7.42
N VAL A 26 -12.64 -8.53 7.45
CA VAL A 26 -12.73 -7.07 7.61
C VAL A 26 -13.59 -6.69 8.81
N LYS A 27 -13.10 -5.75 9.61
CA LYS A 27 -13.92 -4.94 10.52
C LYS A 27 -13.79 -3.48 10.13
N ALA A 28 -14.89 -2.75 10.18
CA ALA A 28 -14.89 -1.31 10.01
C ALA A 28 -15.49 -0.65 11.25
N ILE A 29 -14.90 0.47 11.67
CA ILE A 29 -15.44 1.35 12.71
C ILE A 29 -15.36 2.79 12.21
N SER A 30 -16.34 3.62 12.53
CA SER A 30 -16.32 5.05 12.20
C SER A 30 -16.45 5.88 13.47
N ALA A 31 -15.65 6.93 13.60
CA ALA A 31 -15.69 7.88 14.71
C ALA A 31 -15.18 9.25 14.24
N GLY A 32 -15.86 10.33 14.62
CA GLY A 32 -15.33 11.70 14.46
C GLY A 32 -15.00 12.13 13.02
N GLY A 33 -15.71 11.62 12.01
CA GLY A 33 -15.42 11.93 10.60
C GLY A 33 -14.36 11.03 9.93
N GLU A 34 -13.83 10.07 10.68
CA GLU A 34 -12.90 9.05 10.19
C GLU A 34 -13.54 7.65 10.18
N MET A 35 -12.97 6.77 9.38
CA MET A 35 -13.24 5.34 9.40
C MET A 35 -11.95 4.55 9.40
N ALA A 36 -11.91 3.51 10.23
CA ALA A 36 -10.82 2.55 10.26
C ALA A 36 -11.29 1.18 9.78
N PHE A 37 -10.50 0.57 8.89
CA PHE A 37 -10.66 -0.79 8.41
C PHE A 37 -9.55 -1.65 8.96
N ARG A 38 -9.92 -2.74 9.66
CA ARG A 38 -9.00 -3.81 10.05
C ARG A 38 -9.14 -4.97 9.08
N LEU A 39 -8.11 -5.22 8.29
CA LEU A 39 -8.01 -6.32 7.32
C LEU A 39 -7.13 -7.42 7.93
N GLU A 40 -7.59 -8.66 7.86
CA GLU A 40 -6.82 -9.83 8.31
C GLU A 40 -6.89 -10.94 7.26
N TRP A 41 -5.74 -11.45 6.82
CA TRP A 41 -5.66 -12.56 5.86
C TRP A 41 -4.56 -13.55 6.27
N PRO A 42 -4.71 -14.84 5.92
CA PRO A 42 -3.67 -15.84 6.13
C PRO A 42 -2.48 -15.61 5.20
N ASP A 43 -1.28 -15.72 5.76
CA ASP A 43 0.00 -15.61 5.04
C ASP A 43 1.09 -16.26 5.89
N ASP A 44 1.64 -17.38 5.41
CA ASP A 44 2.66 -18.13 6.14
C ASP A 44 4.06 -17.53 5.95
N SER A 45 4.20 -16.58 5.02
CA SER A 45 5.41 -15.85 4.72
C SER A 45 5.41 -14.43 5.29
N GLN A 46 6.59 -13.82 5.34
CA GLN A 46 6.75 -12.40 5.67
C GLN A 46 7.58 -11.78 4.56
N ASN A 47 6.92 -11.18 3.58
CA ASN A 47 7.57 -10.54 2.45
C ASN A 47 7.58 -9.02 2.63
N ASP A 48 8.51 -8.55 3.46
CA ASP A 48 8.72 -7.11 3.71
C ASP A 48 10.12 -6.64 3.30
N LEU A 49 10.99 -7.54 2.80
CA LEU A 49 12.38 -7.21 2.50
C LEU A 49 12.58 -6.99 1.00
N PRO A 50 12.79 -5.75 0.54
CA PRO A 50 12.94 -5.46 -0.89
C PRO A 50 14.17 -6.15 -1.48
N GLY A 51 14.07 -6.51 -2.76
CA GLY A 51 15.19 -7.09 -3.50
C GLY A 51 14.79 -7.60 -4.88
N PRO A 52 15.77 -7.98 -5.72
CA PRO A 52 15.49 -8.54 -7.04
C PRO A 52 14.58 -9.76 -6.94
N LYS A 53 13.49 -9.78 -7.73
CA LYS A 53 12.49 -10.87 -7.75
C LYS A 53 11.83 -11.13 -6.38
N ARG A 54 11.87 -10.17 -5.46
CA ARG A 54 11.11 -10.20 -4.20
C ARG A 54 9.93 -9.25 -4.32
N PHE A 55 8.73 -9.77 -4.11
CA PHE A 55 7.50 -8.99 -4.09
C PHE A 55 7.03 -8.86 -2.65
N MET A 56 6.33 -7.78 -2.34
CA MET A 56 6.02 -7.42 -0.97
C MET A 56 4.57 -7.77 -0.64
N ASP A 57 4.33 -8.13 0.62
CA ASP A 57 2.97 -8.25 1.12
C ASP A 57 2.34 -6.86 1.18
N ALA A 58 1.09 -6.78 0.78
CA ALA A 58 0.37 -5.51 0.73
C ALA A 58 -1.14 -5.72 0.81
N CYS A 59 -1.86 -4.66 1.17
CA CYS A 59 -3.31 -4.64 1.07
C CYS A 59 -3.81 -3.25 0.70
N ALA A 60 -4.98 -3.18 0.08
CA ALA A 60 -5.62 -1.92 -0.28
C ALA A 60 -7.09 -1.87 0.15
N VAL A 61 -7.53 -0.66 0.48
CA VAL A 61 -8.92 -0.30 0.66
C VAL A 61 -9.28 0.72 -0.41
N GLN A 62 -10.31 0.43 -1.21
CA GLN A 62 -10.77 1.28 -2.31
C GLN A 62 -12.20 1.75 -2.04
N LEU A 63 -12.47 3.04 -2.24
CA LEU A 63 -13.81 3.63 -2.16
C LEU A 63 -14.05 4.54 -3.38
N PRO A 64 -15.30 4.72 -3.82
CA PRO A 64 -15.64 5.81 -4.74
C PRO A 64 -15.24 7.16 -4.12
N LEU A 65 -14.66 8.06 -4.92
CA LEU A 65 -14.36 9.41 -4.45
C LEU A 65 -15.65 10.18 -4.12
N VAL A 66 -16.68 10.01 -4.96
CA VAL A 66 -18.01 10.62 -4.81
C VAL A 66 -19.03 9.50 -4.62
N ASN A 67 -19.89 9.65 -3.61
CA ASN A 67 -20.93 8.67 -3.30
C ASN A 67 -22.18 8.88 -4.16
N GLU A 68 -22.22 8.24 -5.33
CA GLU A 68 -23.32 8.35 -6.29
C GLU A 68 -24.04 7.01 -6.52
N THR A 69 -25.27 7.05 -7.02
CA THR A 69 -26.06 5.86 -7.35
C THR A 69 -25.36 4.99 -8.41
N ASN A 70 -24.67 5.62 -9.37
CA ASN A 70 -23.96 4.93 -10.43
C ASN A 70 -22.48 4.73 -10.06
N VAL A 71 -22.23 3.76 -9.18
CA VAL A 71 -20.91 3.45 -8.63
C VAL A 71 -19.88 3.18 -9.75
N PRO A 72 -18.63 3.68 -9.63
CA PRO A 72 -17.55 3.38 -10.58
C PRO A 72 -17.29 1.88 -10.73
N ALA A 73 -16.56 1.48 -11.78
CA ALA A 73 -16.13 0.08 -11.90
C ALA A 73 -15.21 -0.33 -10.71
N PRO A 74 -15.37 -1.53 -10.13
CA PRO A 74 -14.52 -1.98 -9.02
C PRO A 74 -13.06 -2.20 -9.43
N GLN A 75 -12.78 -2.31 -10.74
CA GLN A 75 -11.44 -2.39 -11.33
C GLN A 75 -10.74 -1.02 -11.38
N MET A 76 -10.71 -0.34 -10.24
CA MET A 76 -10.04 0.95 -10.03
C MET A 76 -10.71 2.15 -10.70
N GLY A 77 -12.04 2.15 -10.82
CA GLY A 77 -12.82 3.25 -11.39
C GLY A 77 -12.97 3.17 -12.90
N GLU A 78 -13.46 4.27 -13.48
CA GLU A 78 -13.61 4.46 -14.93
C GLU A 78 -13.46 5.96 -15.24
N ALA A 79 -13.33 6.33 -16.52
CA ALA A 79 -13.11 7.71 -16.93
C ALA A 79 -14.22 8.64 -16.38
N GLY A 80 -13.83 9.69 -15.65
CA GLY A 80 -14.76 10.61 -15.00
C GLY A 80 -15.43 10.06 -13.73
N LYS A 81 -15.10 8.85 -13.31
CA LYS A 81 -15.56 8.24 -12.05
C LYS A 81 -14.38 7.73 -11.23
N THR A 82 -13.79 8.66 -10.51
CA THR A 82 -12.60 8.43 -9.71
C THR A 82 -12.87 7.57 -8.48
N VAL A 83 -11.92 6.70 -8.14
CA VAL A 83 -11.84 6.00 -6.85
C VAL A 83 -10.64 6.49 -6.06
N GLU A 84 -10.75 6.48 -4.74
CA GLU A 84 -9.63 6.65 -3.82
C GLU A 84 -9.19 5.28 -3.32
N ILE A 85 -7.87 5.09 -3.22
CA ILE A 85 -7.25 3.83 -2.81
C ILE A 85 -6.22 4.14 -1.73
N SER A 86 -6.41 3.55 -0.55
CA SER A 86 -5.43 3.56 0.54
C SER A 86 -4.68 2.24 0.52
N TYR A 87 -3.38 2.28 0.21
CA TYR A 87 -2.55 1.10 -0.07
C TYR A 87 -1.42 0.97 0.96
N TRP A 88 -1.50 -0.08 1.77
CA TRP A 88 -0.50 -0.44 2.77
C TRP A 88 0.52 -1.42 2.19
N ARG A 89 1.79 -1.29 2.61
CA ARG A 89 2.87 -2.19 2.21
C ARG A 89 3.72 -2.66 3.40
N ALA A 90 4.08 -3.94 3.38
CA ALA A 90 4.87 -4.55 4.44
C ALA A 90 6.31 -4.00 4.52
N ASP A 91 6.97 -3.73 3.39
CA ASP A 91 8.32 -3.15 3.39
C ASP A 91 8.35 -1.74 3.98
N TRP A 92 7.28 -0.98 3.77
CA TRP A 92 7.15 0.35 4.34
C TRP A 92 6.84 0.26 5.83
N GLN A 93 6.00 -0.70 6.23
CA GLN A 93 5.77 -1.01 7.65
C GLN A 93 7.07 -1.34 8.38
N ALA A 94 7.94 -2.15 7.79
CA ALA A 94 9.19 -2.52 8.43
C ALA A 94 10.12 -1.31 8.66
N VAL A 95 10.17 -0.36 7.73
CA VAL A 95 10.89 0.91 7.93
C VAL A 95 10.27 1.73 9.07
N MET A 96 8.94 1.78 9.14
CA MET A 96 8.22 2.43 10.26
C MET A 96 8.43 1.73 11.60
N ASP A 97 8.79 0.45 11.57
CA ASP A 97 9.14 -0.34 12.75
C ASP A 97 10.64 -0.26 13.09
N GLY A 98 11.41 0.55 12.36
CA GLY A 98 12.81 0.85 12.64
C GLY A 98 13.83 0.07 11.79
N ARG A 99 13.40 -0.63 10.72
CA ARG A 99 14.35 -1.20 9.76
C ARG A 99 15.15 -0.07 9.10
N ALA A 100 16.46 -0.16 9.19
CA ALA A 100 17.36 0.79 8.55
C ALA A 100 17.24 0.73 7.01
N ASP A 101 17.44 1.87 6.37
CA ASP A 101 17.45 2.02 4.90
C ASP A 101 18.90 1.99 4.39
N ASP A 102 19.59 0.89 4.66
CA ASP A 102 20.97 0.64 4.25
C ASP A 102 21.16 -0.78 3.69
N ILE A 103 22.36 -1.03 3.14
CA ILE A 103 22.68 -2.34 2.53
C ILE A 103 22.72 -3.46 3.58
N ASN A 104 23.08 -3.17 4.83
CA ASN A 104 23.22 -4.14 5.91
C ASN A 104 21.85 -4.62 6.41
N ALA A 105 20.81 -3.80 6.31
CA ALA A 105 19.43 -4.20 6.58
C ALA A 105 18.94 -5.31 5.63
N ILE A 106 19.51 -5.40 4.42
CA ILE A 106 19.19 -6.44 3.42
C ILE A 106 20.21 -7.57 3.45
N TYR A 107 21.50 -7.22 3.60
CA TYR A 107 22.64 -8.12 3.59
C TYR A 107 23.49 -7.86 4.84
N PRO A 108 23.21 -8.52 5.98
CA PRO A 108 23.86 -8.20 7.26
C PRO A 108 25.39 -8.24 7.22
N ASN A 109 25.95 -9.10 6.35
CA ASN A 109 27.39 -9.30 6.19
C ASN A 109 27.99 -8.50 5.02
N ALA A 110 27.24 -7.57 4.42
CA ALA A 110 27.78 -6.70 3.39
C ALA A 110 28.83 -5.77 3.99
N SER A 111 29.97 -5.66 3.30
CA SER A 111 31.01 -4.69 3.59
C SER A 111 31.08 -3.71 2.42
N VAL A 112 31.09 -2.42 2.76
CA VAL A 112 31.26 -1.34 1.80
C VAL A 112 32.64 -0.74 2.07
N ASP A 113 33.49 -0.70 1.04
CA ASP A 113 34.84 -0.16 1.18
C ASP A 113 34.83 1.36 1.41
N HIS A 114 34.25 2.11 0.48
CA HIS A 114 34.15 3.56 0.60
C HIS A 114 33.08 4.14 -0.34
N TYR A 115 32.18 4.96 0.21
CA TYR A 115 31.34 5.84 -0.62
C TYR A 115 31.93 7.24 -0.72
N PRO A 116 32.00 7.85 -1.92
CA PRO A 116 32.52 9.22 -2.07
C PRO A 116 31.81 10.27 -1.20
N PHE A 117 30.55 10.06 -0.84
CA PHE A 117 29.78 10.95 0.03
C PHE A 117 30.09 10.78 1.53
N GLU A 118 30.85 9.75 1.91
CA GLU A 118 31.35 9.50 3.28
C GLU A 118 32.80 10.00 3.46
N ALA A 119 33.33 10.74 2.49
CA ALA A 119 34.68 11.29 2.58
C ALA A 119 34.81 12.28 3.76
N LYS A 120 35.94 12.21 4.48
CA LYS A 120 36.25 13.10 5.63
C LYS A 120 36.09 14.59 5.31
N SER A 121 36.34 14.99 4.06
CA SER A 121 36.17 16.38 3.60
C SER A 121 34.72 16.87 3.65
N LEU A 122 33.74 15.96 3.71
CA LEU A 122 32.30 16.26 3.75
C LEU A 122 31.70 16.10 5.15
N GLU A 123 32.43 15.54 6.13
CA GLU A 123 31.92 15.31 7.50
C GLU A 123 31.49 16.62 8.19
N ALA A 124 32.17 17.73 7.88
CA ALA A 124 31.86 19.04 8.44
C ALA A 124 30.65 19.73 7.79
N ASP A 125 30.14 19.22 6.67
CA ASP A 125 29.03 19.81 5.91
C ASP A 125 27.98 18.74 5.53
N PRO A 126 26.94 18.56 6.39
CA PRO A 126 25.86 17.61 6.14
C PRO A 126 25.09 17.85 4.84
N ASN A 127 25.00 19.10 4.36
CA ASN A 127 24.31 19.41 3.11
C ASN A 127 25.16 18.96 1.91
N ALA A 128 26.47 19.26 1.93
CA ALA A 128 27.37 18.79 0.89
C ALA A 128 27.47 17.25 0.84
N GLN A 129 27.45 16.59 2.00
CA GLN A 129 27.35 15.14 2.10
C GLN A 129 26.05 14.61 1.47
N ARG A 130 24.91 15.22 1.80
CA ARG A 130 23.60 14.84 1.23
C ARG A 130 23.57 15.02 -0.29
N ASP A 131 24.07 16.15 -0.80
CA ASP A 131 24.13 16.44 -2.24
C ASP A 131 25.05 15.45 -2.96
N ALA A 132 26.19 15.10 -2.37
CA ALA A 132 27.08 14.08 -2.89
C ALA A 132 26.39 12.71 -2.93
N ALA A 133 25.64 12.33 -1.89
CA ALA A 133 24.89 11.07 -1.85
C ALA A 133 23.81 11.02 -2.94
N LEU A 134 23.09 12.13 -3.18
CA LEU A 134 22.05 12.23 -4.21
C LEU A 134 22.61 12.04 -5.64
N ARG A 135 23.88 12.37 -5.91
CA ARG A 135 24.52 12.10 -7.21
C ARG A 135 24.56 10.61 -7.55
N TYR A 136 24.59 9.74 -6.54
CA TYR A 136 24.61 8.28 -6.69
C TYR A 136 23.23 7.64 -6.45
N ALA A 137 22.20 8.44 -6.15
CA ALA A 137 20.85 7.98 -5.87
C ALA A 137 19.83 8.60 -6.85
N PRO A 138 19.89 8.30 -8.16
CA PRO A 138 19.07 8.96 -9.18
C PRO A 138 17.56 8.85 -8.91
N ALA A 139 17.09 7.72 -8.36
CA ALA A 139 15.70 7.57 -7.99
C ALA A 139 15.26 8.58 -6.91
N ARG A 140 16.10 8.82 -5.89
CA ARG A 140 15.82 9.82 -4.84
C ARG A 140 15.85 11.24 -5.41
N THR A 141 16.83 11.53 -6.27
CA THR A 141 16.99 12.83 -6.94
C THR A 141 15.78 13.19 -7.81
N LEU A 142 15.20 12.20 -8.48
CA LEU A 142 13.97 12.38 -9.28
C LEU A 142 12.68 12.37 -8.44
N GLY A 143 12.78 12.33 -7.11
CA GLY A 143 11.62 12.28 -6.22
C GLY A 143 10.78 11.01 -6.38
N ASN A 144 11.40 9.90 -6.78
CA ASN A 144 10.71 8.63 -6.94
C ASN A 144 10.11 8.21 -5.59
N ARG A 145 8.78 8.20 -5.50
CA ARG A 145 8.03 7.77 -4.31
C ARG A 145 8.22 6.30 -3.98
N ARG A 146 8.99 5.52 -4.72
CA ARG A 146 9.42 4.17 -4.37
C ARG A 146 10.81 4.10 -3.73
N ALA A 147 11.54 5.22 -3.63
CA ALA A 147 12.86 5.28 -2.98
C ALA A 147 12.84 5.96 -1.59
N GLY A 148 13.77 5.56 -0.72
CA GLY A 148 14.07 6.23 0.55
C GLY A 148 13.24 5.78 1.75
N PRO A 149 13.57 6.31 2.94
CA PRO A 149 12.78 6.04 4.13
C PRO A 149 11.39 6.66 3.98
N ARG A 150 10.39 6.00 4.55
CA ARG A 150 8.98 6.43 4.48
C ARG A 150 8.64 7.31 5.64
N GLU A 151 7.54 8.04 5.50
CA GLU A 151 6.89 8.72 6.64
C GLU A 151 5.61 7.96 7.08
N SER A 152 5.11 7.07 6.23
CA SER A 152 3.90 6.28 6.46
C SER A 152 4.00 4.92 5.77
N PRO A 153 3.41 3.85 6.35
CA PRO A 153 3.31 2.56 5.69
C PRO A 153 2.15 2.48 4.69
N VAL A 154 1.32 3.53 4.59
CA VAL A 154 0.17 3.64 3.68
C VAL A 154 0.40 4.79 2.70
N GLU A 155 0.12 4.55 1.42
CA GLU A 155 -0.03 5.61 0.42
C GLU A 155 -1.48 5.78 -0.01
N ASP A 156 -1.89 7.05 -0.17
CA ASP A 156 -3.15 7.40 -0.80
C ASP A 156 -2.95 7.60 -2.30
N LEU A 157 -3.84 6.99 -3.07
CA LEU A 157 -3.83 6.94 -4.52
C LEU A 157 -5.22 7.24 -5.06
N ILE A 158 -5.29 7.66 -6.33
CA ILE A 158 -6.53 7.82 -7.08
C ILE A 158 -6.43 7.10 -8.42
N ALA A 159 -7.56 6.66 -8.96
CA ALA A 159 -7.63 6.03 -10.27
C ALA A 159 -8.99 6.28 -10.94
N GLU A 160 -8.99 6.26 -12.27
CA GLU A 160 -10.15 6.37 -13.18
C GLU A 160 -10.12 5.21 -14.18
N GLY A 161 -9.74 4.04 -13.69
CA GLY A 161 -9.58 2.81 -14.43
C GLY A 161 -8.18 2.21 -14.33
N PRO A 162 -7.99 1.00 -14.88
CA PRO A 162 -6.69 0.35 -14.89
C PRO A 162 -5.64 1.16 -15.64
N GLY A 163 -4.44 1.26 -15.09
CA GLY A 163 -3.32 1.98 -15.71
C GLY A 163 -3.28 3.49 -15.45
N THR A 164 -4.29 4.07 -14.79
CA THR A 164 -4.33 5.51 -14.46
C THR A 164 -3.99 5.80 -12.99
N LEU A 165 -3.50 4.80 -12.25
CA LEU A 165 -3.21 4.91 -10.82
C LEU A 165 -2.15 5.98 -10.59
N THR A 166 -2.49 7.03 -9.86
CA THR A 166 -1.59 8.11 -9.52
C THR A 166 -1.68 8.44 -8.03
N PRO A 167 -0.64 9.04 -7.45
CA PRO A 167 -0.72 9.42 -6.05
C PRO A 167 -1.76 10.51 -5.80
N ASN A 168 -2.50 10.37 -4.72
CA ASN A 168 -3.37 11.44 -4.22
C ASN A 168 -2.49 12.59 -3.69
N THR A 169 -2.89 13.82 -3.96
CA THR A 169 -2.20 15.02 -3.42
C THR A 169 -2.53 15.23 -1.95
N ARG A 170 -3.63 14.63 -1.47
CA ARG A 170 -4.05 14.63 -0.07
C ARG A 170 -3.57 13.34 0.60
N SER A 171 -2.81 13.49 1.69
CA SER A 171 -2.55 12.38 2.61
C SER A 171 -3.70 12.34 3.61
N ILE A 172 -4.62 11.39 3.42
CA ILE A 172 -5.87 11.28 4.19
C ILE A 172 -5.91 10.00 5.02
N SER A 173 -4.90 9.13 4.87
CA SER A 173 -4.84 7.82 5.51
C SER A 173 -3.59 7.64 6.36
N ASN A 174 -3.76 6.86 7.42
CA ASN A 174 -2.69 6.30 8.22
C ASN A 174 -2.93 4.79 8.36
N GLY A 175 -1.93 4.05 8.81
CA GLY A 175 -2.13 2.65 9.10
C GLY A 175 -1.01 1.99 9.87
N LYS A 176 -1.29 0.77 10.30
CA LYS A 176 -0.36 -0.09 11.00
C LYS A 176 -0.65 -1.53 10.62
N GLY A 177 0.36 -2.22 10.10
CA GLY A 177 0.39 -3.66 9.96
C GLY A 177 1.08 -4.31 11.14
N MET A 178 0.54 -5.44 11.59
CA MET A 178 1.21 -6.35 12.51
C MET A 178 1.08 -7.76 11.95
N ARG A 179 2.18 -8.50 11.98
CA ARG A 179 2.18 -9.92 11.64
C ARG A 179 1.95 -10.74 12.89
N GLY A 180 0.97 -11.65 12.84
CA GLY A 180 0.77 -12.69 13.85
C GLY A 180 1.24 -14.04 13.34
N GLY A 181 1.08 -15.09 14.15
CA GLY A 181 1.41 -16.46 13.74
C GLY A 181 0.50 -17.08 12.67
N LYS A 182 -0.47 -16.32 12.13
CA LYS A 182 -1.45 -16.78 11.13
C LYS A 182 -1.58 -15.81 9.95
N GLY A 183 -0.57 -14.97 9.71
CA GLY A 183 -0.60 -13.94 8.67
C GLY A 183 -0.69 -12.51 9.19
N TRP A 184 -1.22 -11.63 8.37
CA TRP A 184 -1.23 -10.18 8.62
C TRP A 184 -2.54 -9.70 9.25
N ALA A 185 -2.41 -8.68 10.11
CA ALA A 185 -3.51 -7.84 10.57
C ALA A 185 -3.12 -6.38 10.33
N VAL A 186 -3.81 -5.70 9.42
CA VAL A 186 -3.54 -4.32 9.05
C VAL A 186 -4.74 -3.45 9.39
N VAL A 187 -4.49 -2.34 10.07
CA VAL A 187 -5.48 -1.28 10.27
C VAL A 187 -5.13 -0.12 9.35
N ILE A 188 -6.08 0.32 8.54
CA ILE A 188 -6.00 1.57 7.75
C ILE A 188 -7.11 2.49 8.25
N SER A 189 -6.74 3.64 8.79
CA SER A 189 -7.65 4.73 9.17
C SER A 189 -7.60 5.82 8.12
N ARG A 190 -8.76 6.33 7.71
CA ARG A 190 -8.88 7.39 6.70
C ARG A 190 -10.09 8.28 6.95
N ALA A 191 -10.07 9.48 6.38
CA ALA A 191 -11.25 10.34 6.34
C ALA A 191 -12.44 9.63 5.65
N LEU A 192 -13.66 9.91 6.11
CA LEU A 192 -14.87 9.42 5.45
C LEU A 192 -15.00 9.98 4.03
N PRO A 193 -15.48 9.19 3.05
CA PRO A 193 -15.86 9.71 1.75
C PRO A 193 -16.91 10.82 1.90
N GLU A 194 -16.83 11.82 1.04
CA GLU A 194 -17.81 12.89 1.04
C GLU A 194 -19.22 12.34 0.75
N GLY A 195 -20.19 12.76 1.56
CA GLY A 195 -21.58 12.34 1.41
C GLY A 195 -21.92 10.94 1.94
N PHE A 196 -20.95 10.20 2.49
CA PHE A 196 -21.24 8.95 3.20
C PHE A 196 -21.95 9.23 4.54
N SER A 197 -23.10 8.59 4.74
CA SER A 197 -23.88 8.66 5.99
C SER A 197 -24.70 7.38 6.20
N ALA A 198 -25.45 7.30 7.31
CA ALA A 198 -26.37 6.19 7.56
C ALA A 198 -27.47 6.10 6.49
N GLU A 199 -27.94 7.24 5.97
CA GLU A 199 -28.97 7.35 4.94
C GLU A 199 -28.42 7.17 3.51
N ARG A 200 -27.11 7.43 3.34
CA ARG A 200 -26.40 7.32 2.06
C ARG A 200 -25.23 6.35 2.21
N PRO A 201 -25.49 5.03 2.15
CA PRO A 201 -24.44 4.03 2.18
C PRO A 201 -23.51 4.20 0.98
N SER A 202 -22.30 3.67 1.09
CA SER A 202 -21.32 3.69 0.01
C SER A 202 -20.87 2.27 -0.34
N GLN A 203 -19.82 2.16 -1.14
CA GLN A 203 -19.20 0.90 -1.52
C GLN A 203 -17.73 0.92 -1.14
N VAL A 204 -17.21 -0.25 -0.78
CA VAL A 204 -15.80 -0.46 -0.50
C VAL A 204 -15.33 -1.74 -1.19
N ALA A 205 -14.12 -1.72 -1.72
CA ALA A 205 -13.47 -2.90 -2.25
C ALA A 205 -12.10 -3.09 -1.59
N PHE A 206 -11.64 -4.33 -1.55
CA PHE A 206 -10.38 -4.70 -0.93
C PHE A 206 -9.50 -5.43 -1.93
N ALA A 207 -8.19 -5.29 -1.75
CA ALA A 207 -7.21 -6.10 -2.44
C ALA A 207 -6.10 -6.53 -1.49
N VAL A 208 -5.53 -7.69 -1.75
CA VAL A 208 -4.41 -8.28 -1.02
C VAL A 208 -3.38 -8.74 -2.05
N TRP A 209 -2.11 -8.56 -1.69
CA TRP A 209 -0.96 -9.08 -2.40
C TRP A 209 -0.15 -9.91 -1.42
N GLU A 210 0.10 -11.18 -1.75
CA GLU A 210 1.03 -12.06 -1.04
C GLU A 210 2.32 -12.18 -1.85
N GLY A 211 3.41 -11.64 -1.30
CA GLY A 211 4.67 -11.49 -2.03
C GLY A 211 5.28 -12.83 -2.49
N ASN A 212 5.10 -13.88 -1.67
CA ASN A 212 5.62 -15.22 -1.92
C ASN A 212 4.92 -15.92 -3.10
N HIS A 213 3.67 -15.53 -3.40
CA HIS A 213 2.94 -15.95 -4.60
C HIS A 213 3.27 -15.08 -5.83
N GLY A 214 4.25 -14.19 -5.72
CA GLY A 214 4.68 -13.34 -6.81
C GLY A 214 3.73 -12.18 -7.09
N GLU A 215 2.85 -11.85 -6.16
CA GLU A 215 1.81 -10.84 -6.35
C GLU A 215 2.40 -9.43 -6.33
N THR A 216 2.07 -8.65 -7.36
CA THR A 216 2.41 -7.23 -7.44
C THR A 216 1.62 -6.58 -8.59
N GLY A 217 1.36 -5.28 -8.48
CA GLY A 217 0.63 -4.54 -9.51
C GLY A 217 -0.74 -5.18 -9.78
N ALA A 218 -0.99 -5.60 -11.02
CA ALA A 218 -2.25 -6.25 -11.41
C ALA A 218 -2.40 -7.69 -10.90
N ARG A 219 -1.29 -8.41 -10.66
CA ARG A 219 -1.29 -9.76 -10.06
C ARG A 219 -1.64 -9.64 -8.58
N LYS A 220 -2.92 -9.85 -8.26
CA LYS A 220 -3.47 -9.67 -6.91
C LYS A 220 -4.77 -10.43 -6.73
N MET A 221 -5.12 -10.60 -5.47
CA MET A 221 -6.45 -11.02 -5.05
C MET A 221 -7.29 -9.78 -4.71
N ARG A 222 -8.54 -9.71 -5.16
CA ARG A 222 -9.44 -8.56 -4.95
C ARG A 222 -10.87 -8.96 -4.64
N THR A 223 -11.67 -8.04 -4.14
CA THR A 223 -13.13 -8.18 -4.11
C THR A 223 -13.79 -7.49 -5.31
N GLY A 224 -15.09 -7.70 -5.49
CA GLY A 224 -15.96 -6.70 -6.13
C GLY A 224 -16.28 -5.56 -5.15
N TRP A 225 -17.30 -4.76 -5.47
CA TRP A 225 -17.85 -3.83 -4.48
C TRP A 225 -18.57 -4.58 -3.36
N VAL A 226 -18.28 -4.18 -2.13
CA VAL A 226 -18.97 -4.60 -0.90
C VAL A 226 -19.68 -3.39 -0.34
N GLN A 227 -20.95 -3.56 0.03
CA GLN A 227 -21.73 -2.46 0.59
C GLN A 227 -21.15 -2.00 1.93
N LEU A 228 -20.89 -0.70 2.03
CA LEU A 228 -20.45 -0.04 3.26
C LEU A 228 -21.62 0.73 3.84
N THR A 229 -22.03 0.39 5.06
CA THR A 229 -23.14 1.04 5.77
C THR A 229 -22.69 1.52 7.14
N MET A 230 -23.22 2.65 7.60
CA MET A 230 -23.13 3.06 9.00
C MET A 230 -24.25 2.39 9.79
N LYS A 231 -23.96 2.03 11.03
CA LYS A 231 -24.94 1.56 11.99
C LYS A 231 -25.21 2.63 13.03
#